data_AF-A0A7X2LP06-F1
#
_entry.id   AF-A0A7X2LP06-F1
#
_cell.length_a   1.000
_cell.length_b   1.000
_cell.length_c   1.000
_cell.angle_alpha   90.00
_cell.angle_beta   90.00
_cell.angle_gamma   90.00
#
_symmetry.space_group_name_H-M   'P 1'
#
loop_
_entity.id
_entity.type
_entity.pdbx_description
1 polymer ?
#
loop_
_entity_poly.entity_id
_entity_poly.type
_entity_poly.pdbx_seq_one_letter_code
_entity_poly.pdbx_strand_id
1 'polypeptide(L)' 'MKPRANLAIAVIAVAIMVVFAYRSFTRQPAKISSTPNAENCTPEAIRKVSDVLERSVLSSRCAKKE' A
#
# COMPACT_ATOMS: atom_id res chain seq x y z
N MET A 1 -34.18 -21.78 -14.22
CA MET A 1 -32.76 -21.75 -14.65
C MET A 1 -32.10 -23.07 -14.25
N LYS A 2 -31.38 -23.74 -15.16
CA LYS A 2 -30.85 -25.09 -14.91
C LYS A 2 -29.82 -25.06 -13.76
N PRO A 3 -29.90 -25.94 -12.74
CA PRO A 3 -29.03 -25.93 -11.56
C PRO A 3 -27.53 -26.00 -11.90
N ARG A 4 -27.19 -26.62 -13.03
CA ARG A 4 -25.83 -26.70 -13.56
C ARG A 4 -25.26 -25.33 -13.96
N ALA A 5 -26.09 -24.41 -14.45
CA ALA A 5 -25.66 -23.07 -14.81
C ALA A 5 -25.39 -22.21 -13.56
N ASN A 6 -26.24 -22.34 -12.53
CA ASN A 6 -26.06 -21.62 -11.28
C ASN A 6 -24.78 -22.08 -10.55
N LEU A 7 -24.50 -23.38 -10.58
CA LEU A 7 -23.26 -23.94 -10.04
C LEU A 7 -22.02 -23.37 -10.75
N ALA A 8 -22.06 -23.33 -12.10
CA ALA A 8 -20.94 -22.80 -12.88
C ALA A 8 -20.67 -21.32 -12.56
N ILE A 9 -21.71 -20.50 -12.43
CA ILE A 9 -21.59 -19.09 -12.07
C ILE A 9 -20.99 -18.93 -10.66
N ALA A 10 -21.45 -19.74 -9.69
CA ALA A 10 -20.93 -19.69 -8.32
C ALA A 10 -19.43 -20.03 -8.26
N VAL A 11 -19.00 -21.07 -8.97
CA VAL A 11 -17.59 -21.47 -9.03
C VAL A 11 -16.72 -20.35 -9.63
N ILE A 12 -17.19 -19.72 -10.72
CA ILE A 12 -16.47 -18.62 -11.36
C ILE A 12 -16.36 -17.42 -10.40
N ALA A 13 -17.44 -17.05 -9.72
CA ALA A 13 -17.44 -15.94 -8.77
C ALA A 13 -16.44 -16.18 -7.62
N VAL A 14 -16.40 -17.40 -7.07
CA VAL A 14 -15.44 -17.78 -6.03
C VAL A 14 -14.01 -17.70 -6.55
N ALA A 15 -13.73 -18.19 -7.76
CA ALA A 15 -12.40 -18.13 -8.36
C ALA A 15 -11.91 -16.68 -8.51
N ILE A 16 -12.78 -15.77 -8.96
CA ILE A 16 -12.45 -14.35 -9.09
C ILE A 16 -12.13 -13.72 -7.73
N MET A 17 -12.95 -14.01 -6.71
CA MET A 17 -12.75 -13.50 -5.34
C MET A 17 -11.43 -13.97 -4.76
N VAL A 18 -11.06 -15.24 -4.93
CA VAL A 18 -9.79 -15.79 -4.45
C VAL A 18 -8.60 -15.12 -5.14
N VAL A 19 -8.65 -14.97 -6.46
CA VAL A 19 -7.56 -14.31 -7.22
C VAL A 19 -7.43 -12.84 -6.81
N PHE A 20 -8.55 -12.14 -6.63
CA PHE A 20 -8.54 -10.74 -6.20
C PHE A 20 -7.97 -10.58 -4.79
N ALA A 21 -8.41 -11.40 -3.84
CA ALA A 21 -7.89 -11.39 -2.48
C ALA A 21 -6.38 -11.69 -2.45
N TYR A 22 -5.93 -12.71 -3.19
CA TYR A 22 -4.51 -13.06 -3.28
C TYR A 22 -3.67 -11.93 -3.89
N ARG A 23 -4.14 -11.33 -4.99
CA ARG A 23 -3.47 -10.17 -5.63
C ARG A 23 -3.45 -8.96 -4.71
N SER A 24 -4.52 -8.72 -3.96
CA SER A 24 -4.58 -7.61 -3.01
C SER A 24 -3.62 -7.81 -1.85
N PHE A 25 -3.50 -9.04 -1.34
CA PHE A 25 -2.59 -9.35 -0.24
C PHE A 25 -1.11 -9.31 -0.66
N THR A 26 -0.82 -9.73 -1.90
CA THR A 26 0.55 -9.75 -2.44
C THR A 26 1.00 -8.43 -3.04
N ARG A 27 0.09 -7.45 -3.22
CA ARG A 27 0.49 -6.07 -3.48
C ARG A 27 1.19 -5.54 -2.23
N GLN A 28 2.52 -5.51 -2.28
CA GLN A 28 3.29 -4.76 -1.31
C GLN A 28 2.79 -3.31 -1.35
N PRO A 29 2.51 -2.67 -0.19
CA PRO A 29 2.25 -1.25 -0.19
C PRO A 29 3.42 -0.58 -0.92
N ALA A 30 3.12 0.36 -1.81
CA ALA A 30 4.16 1.13 -2.49
C ALA A 30 5.16 1.54 -1.42
N LYS A 31 6.38 0.98 -1.50
CA LYS A 31 7.42 1.35 -0.55
C LYS A 31 7.51 2.85 -0.69
N ILE A 32 7.22 3.58 0.39
CA ILE A 32 7.56 5.00 0.49
C ILE A 32 9.09 5.01 0.41
N SER A 33 9.56 5.04 -0.82
CA SER A 33 10.93 4.80 -1.23
C SER A 33 11.64 6.12 -1.09
N SER A 34 11.92 6.45 0.14
CA SER A 34 13.01 7.31 0.51
C SER A 34 13.40 6.89 1.92
N THR A 35 14.40 6.03 2.03
CA THR A 35 15.30 6.14 3.18
C THR A 35 15.70 7.62 3.25
N PRO A 36 15.34 8.35 4.33
CA PRO A 36 15.67 9.76 4.40
C PRO A 36 17.19 9.87 4.33
N ASN A 37 17.71 10.51 3.29
CA ASN A 37 19.10 10.94 3.31
C ASN A 37 19.24 11.93 4.49
N ALA A 38 20.39 12.02 5.16
CA ALA A 38 20.54 12.90 6.32
C ALA A 38 20.13 14.36 6.03
N GLU A 39 20.25 14.77 4.76
CA GLU A 39 19.81 16.07 4.21
C GLU A 39 18.29 16.30 4.27
N ASN A 40 17.48 15.22 4.24
CA ASN A 40 16.02 15.28 4.28
C ASN A 40 15.44 15.36 5.69
N CYS A 41 16.28 15.28 6.73
CA CYS A 41 15.87 15.43 8.13
C CYS A 41 15.89 16.87 8.62
N THR A 42 16.14 17.84 7.73
CA THR A 42 16.05 19.26 8.04
C THR A 42 14.57 19.72 8.06
N PRO A 43 14.19 20.67 8.93
CA PRO A 43 12.82 21.18 9.02
C PRO A 43 12.29 21.74 7.69
N GLU A 44 13.18 22.23 6.84
CA GLU A 44 12.95 22.84 5.54
C GLU A 44 12.61 21.77 4.49
N ALA A 45 13.30 20.62 4.54
CA ALA A 45 12.98 19.47 3.71
C ALA A 45 11.63 18.86 4.09
N ILE A 46 11.34 18.74 5.40
CA ILE A 46 10.06 18.21 5.91
C ILE A 46 8.89 19.13 5.51
N ARG A 47 9.08 20.45 5.52
CA ARG A 47 8.04 21.42 5.08
C ARG A 47 7.78 21.40 3.58
N LYS A 48 8.76 20.99 2.76
CA LYS A 48 8.63 20.86 1.30
C LYS A 48 7.86 19.61 0.87
N VAL A 49 7.66 18.65 1.77
CA VAL A 49 6.82 17.47 1.49
C VAL A 49 5.35 17.89 1.52
N SER A 50 4.71 17.87 0.34
CA SER A 50 3.31 18.29 0.15
C SER A 50 2.32 17.26 0.68
N ASP A 51 2.69 15.99 0.73
CA ASP A 51 1.87 14.91 1.26
C ASP A 51 2.02 14.79 2.79
N VAL A 52 0.89 14.87 3.50
CA VAL A 52 0.84 14.83 4.97
C VAL A 52 1.33 13.49 5.53
N LEU A 53 1.05 12.38 4.82
CA LEU A 53 1.47 11.05 5.21
C LEU A 53 2.98 10.89 5.02
N GLU A 54 3.51 11.32 3.87
CA GLU A 54 4.96 11.29 3.64
C GLU A 54 5.71 12.16 4.62
N ARG A 55 5.18 13.34 4.97
CA ARG A 55 5.77 14.25 5.96
C ARG A 55 5.83 13.62 7.35
N SER A 56 4.78 12.87 7.74
CA SER A 56 4.70 12.16 9.02
C SER A 56 5.63 10.94 9.07
N VAL A 57 5.77 10.24 7.95
CA VAL A 57 6.72 9.13 7.83
C VAL A 57 8.17 9.65 7.84
N LEU A 58 8.43 10.79 7.19
CA LEU A 58 9.75 11.41 7.18
C LEU A 58 10.16 11.89 8.58
N SER A 59 9.28 12.60 9.31
CA SER A 59 9.57 13.07 10.66
C SER A 59 9.83 11.92 11.64
N SER A 60 9.01 10.86 11.60
CA SER A 60 9.19 9.67 12.46
C SER A 60 10.47 8.89 12.13
N ARG A 61 10.91 8.85 10.87
CA ARG A 61 12.17 8.21 10.49
C ARG A 61 13.40 9.03 10.90
N CYS A 62 13.31 10.36 10.89
CA CYS A 62 14.38 11.24 11.36
C CYS A 62 14.52 11.21 12.89
N ALA A 63 13.41 11.16 13.64
CA ALA A 63 13.43 11.00 15.09
C ALA A 63 14.06 9.68 15.58
N LYS A 64 14.09 8.63 14.74
CA LYS A 64 14.75 7.35 15.04
C LYS A 64 16.27 7.34 14.79
N LYS A 65 16.81 8.39 14.18
CA LYS A 65 18.25 8.51 13.88
C LYS A 65 19.03 9.32 14.95
N GLU A 66 18.32 9.90 15.92
CA GLU A 66 18.91 10.51 17.12
C GLU A 66 19.05 9.50 18.26
#